data_AF-A0A4Y9RL43-F1
#
_entry.id   AF-A0A4Y9RL43-F1
#
_cell.length_a   1.000
_cell.length_b   1.000
_cell.length_c   1.000
_cell.angle_alpha   90.00
_cell.angle_beta   90.00
_cell.angle_gamma   90.00
#
_symmetry.space_group_name_H-M   'P 1'
#
loop_
_entity.id
_entity.type
_entity.pdbx_description
1 polymer ?
#
loop_
_entity_poly.entity_id
_entity_poly.type
_entity_poly.pdbx_seq_one_letter_code
_entity_poly.pdbx_strand_id
1 'polypeptide(L)'
;IKGKRINVGPVGSGTALSATTLYRLMFGKALPEANASYLSNEEALSRLAIDKSLDVVVIVAGQPAKLFTDMKPEARIKFLRLDPAARESARAVHAYFPATIRSRSYPNLLKHDVPTLTVKALLVTYDDKLESTREALTQFATALCDRFDYLQEAGHPKWKEVKMTLPPLGRRWKYYAPMERVLRSCSAAPAVKHDFALAPAVHSARTCGQSDKVLGLCSAP
;
A
#
# COMPACT_ATOMS: atom_id res chain seq x y z
N ILE A 1 -0.20 -21.22 -1.14
CA ILE A 1 0.49 -20.83 0.10
C ILE A 1 -0.12 -21.40 1.40
N LYS A 2 -1.18 -22.23 1.33
CA LYS A 2 -1.81 -22.85 2.50
C LYS A 2 -0.78 -23.64 3.33
N GLY A 3 -0.78 -23.45 4.65
CA GLY A 3 0.09 -24.17 5.59
C GLY A 3 1.57 -23.78 5.57
N LYS A 4 1.94 -22.72 4.84
CA LYS A 4 3.32 -22.21 4.79
C LYS A 4 3.61 -21.24 5.93
N ARG A 5 4.90 -20.97 6.20
CA ARG A 5 5.37 -19.91 7.10
C ARG A 5 5.39 -18.60 6.34
N ILE A 6 4.51 -17.67 6.72
CA ILE A 6 4.20 -16.46 5.96
C ILE A 6 4.51 -15.24 6.80
N ASN A 7 5.40 -14.37 6.31
CA ASN A 7 5.50 -13.03 6.86
C ASN A 7 4.39 -12.15 6.29
N VAL A 8 3.56 -11.61 7.17
CA VAL A 8 2.46 -10.71 6.82
C VAL A 8 2.85 -9.24 6.92
N GLY A 9 4.07 -8.92 7.37
CA GLY A 9 4.55 -7.56 7.59
C GLY A 9 4.29 -7.06 9.01
N PRO A 10 4.80 -5.88 9.38
CA PRO A 10 4.68 -5.35 10.74
C PRO A 10 3.23 -5.24 11.22
N VAL A 11 3.01 -5.45 12.51
CA VAL A 11 1.73 -5.21 13.18
C VAL A 11 1.28 -3.76 12.91
N GLY A 12 -0.01 -3.54 12.65
CA GLY A 12 -0.54 -2.22 12.29
C GLY A 12 -0.34 -1.80 10.82
N SER A 13 0.44 -2.55 10.04
CA SER A 13 0.71 -2.16 8.64
C SER A 13 -0.42 -2.53 7.68
N GLY A 14 -0.55 -1.76 6.60
CA GLY A 14 -1.46 -2.09 5.49
C GLY A 14 -1.14 -3.45 4.84
N THR A 15 0.13 -3.88 4.88
CA THR A 15 0.54 -5.22 4.43
C THR A 15 -0.05 -6.30 5.34
N ALA A 16 0.03 -6.16 6.66
CA ALA A 16 -0.53 -7.13 7.60
C ALA A 16 -2.05 -7.24 7.47
N LEU A 17 -2.73 -6.10 7.30
CA LEU A 17 -4.18 -6.08 7.03
C LEU A 17 -4.52 -6.77 5.73
N SER A 18 -3.77 -6.46 4.66
CA SER A 18 -4.02 -7.05 3.34
C SER A 18 -3.77 -8.55 3.32
N ALA A 19 -2.63 -8.99 3.87
CA ALA A 19 -2.21 -10.38 3.87
C ALA A 19 -3.17 -11.29 4.65
N THR A 20 -3.56 -10.87 5.86
CA THR A 20 -4.49 -11.64 6.71
C THR A 20 -5.89 -11.71 6.10
N THR A 21 -6.38 -10.60 5.55
CA THR A 21 -7.68 -10.54 4.86
C THR A 21 -7.67 -11.42 3.60
N LEU A 22 -6.65 -11.30 2.75
CA LEU A 22 -6.51 -12.12 1.55
C LEU A 22 -6.45 -13.60 1.89
N TYR A 23 -5.66 -14.00 2.89
CA TYR A 23 -5.59 -15.39 3.31
C TYR A 23 -6.97 -15.92 3.74
N ARG A 24 -7.73 -15.12 4.51
CA ARG A 24 -9.09 -15.49 4.93
C ARG A 24 -10.05 -15.62 3.75
N LEU A 25 -10.00 -14.70 2.78
CA LEU A 25 -10.83 -14.75 1.57
C LEU A 25 -10.49 -15.96 0.70
N MET A 26 -9.20 -16.29 0.58
CA MET A 26 -8.72 -17.41 -0.23
C MET A 26 -9.06 -18.78 0.38
N PHE A 27 -8.90 -18.94 1.69
CA PHE A 27 -8.96 -20.24 2.35
C PHE A 27 -10.15 -20.42 3.30
N GLY A 28 -10.99 -19.40 3.46
CA GLY A 28 -12.18 -19.43 4.32
C GLY A 28 -11.88 -19.44 5.83
N LYS A 29 -10.61 -19.25 6.24
CA LYS A 29 -10.17 -19.29 7.63
C LYS A 29 -8.99 -18.34 7.88
N ALA A 30 -8.80 -17.94 9.13
CA ALA A 30 -7.66 -17.12 9.52
C ALA A 30 -6.32 -17.83 9.23
N LEU A 31 -5.26 -17.04 9.01
CA LEU A 31 -3.89 -17.55 8.98
C LEU A 31 -3.53 -18.02 10.40
N PRO A 32 -3.12 -19.30 10.59
CA PRO A 32 -2.73 -19.77 11.92
C PRO A 32 -1.56 -18.95 12.47
N GLU A 33 -1.61 -18.59 13.75
CA GLU A 33 -0.57 -17.77 14.40
C GLU A 33 0.80 -18.43 14.32
N ALA A 34 0.87 -19.75 14.51
CA ALA A 34 2.11 -20.53 14.37
C ALA A 34 2.74 -20.44 12.97
N ASN A 35 1.99 -19.99 11.97
CA ASN A 35 2.43 -19.85 10.59
C ASN A 35 2.67 -18.39 10.19
N ALA A 36 2.41 -17.42 11.08
CA ALA A 36 2.49 -15.99 10.78
C ALA A 36 3.70 -15.35 11.47
N SER A 37 4.41 -14.48 10.75
CA SER A 37 5.41 -13.57 11.32
C SER A 37 5.14 -12.12 10.94
N TYR A 38 5.60 -11.19 11.77
CA TYR A 38 5.30 -9.76 11.68
C TYR A 38 6.57 -8.90 11.59
N LEU A 39 7.50 -9.31 10.72
CA LEU A 39 8.81 -8.71 10.55
C LEU A 39 8.79 -7.57 9.54
N SER A 40 9.82 -6.72 9.56
CA SER A 40 10.08 -5.74 8.49
C SER A 40 10.31 -6.44 7.15
N ASN A 41 10.22 -5.68 6.05
CA ASN A 41 10.37 -6.26 4.72
C ASN A 41 11.79 -6.82 4.51
N GLU A 42 12.80 -6.09 4.97
CA GLU A 42 14.21 -6.43 4.87
C GLU A 42 14.52 -7.70 5.65
N GLU A 43 14.07 -7.78 6.91
CA GLU A 43 14.27 -8.95 7.75
C GLU A 43 13.54 -10.18 7.19
N ALA A 44 12.29 -10.00 6.77
CA ALA A 44 11.51 -11.07 6.18
C ALA A 44 12.13 -11.62 4.89
N LEU A 45 12.64 -10.75 4.03
CA LEU A 45 13.33 -11.14 2.81
C LEU A 45 14.67 -11.83 3.12
N SER A 46 15.42 -11.39 4.13
CA SER A 46 16.61 -12.10 4.60
C SER A 46 16.26 -13.52 5.05
N ARG A 47 15.23 -13.67 5.90
CA ARG A 47 14.76 -14.97 6.39
C ARG A 47 14.20 -15.88 5.28
N LEU A 48 13.68 -15.31 4.19
CA LEU A 48 13.23 -16.03 3.00
C LEU A 48 14.41 -16.45 2.09
N ALA A 49 15.33 -15.53 1.82
CA ALA A 49 16.38 -15.69 0.82
C ALA A 49 17.62 -16.40 1.36
N ILE A 50 17.96 -16.18 2.63
CA ILE A 50 19.19 -16.64 3.28
C ILE A 50 18.86 -17.76 4.26
N ASP A 51 18.16 -17.44 5.36
CA ASP A 51 17.96 -18.39 6.47
C ASP A 51 17.01 -19.55 6.14
N LYS A 52 16.17 -19.37 5.11
CA LYS A 52 15.10 -20.31 4.73
C LYS A 52 14.14 -20.62 5.89
N SER A 53 14.00 -19.68 6.84
CA SER A 53 13.09 -19.78 7.97
C SER A 53 11.67 -19.27 7.65
N LEU A 54 11.50 -18.62 6.50
CA LEU A 54 10.20 -18.26 5.92
C LEU A 54 10.03 -18.87 4.53
N ASP A 55 8.78 -19.16 4.17
CA ASP A 55 8.42 -19.72 2.86
C ASP A 55 7.79 -18.67 1.93
N VAL A 56 7.11 -17.67 2.51
CA VAL A 56 6.39 -16.60 1.78
C VAL A 56 6.54 -15.29 2.54
N VAL A 57 6.77 -14.21 1.80
CA VAL A 57 6.74 -12.84 2.32
C VAL A 57 5.71 -12.06 1.52
N VAL A 58 4.74 -11.45 2.20
CA VAL A 58 3.77 -10.55 1.58
C VAL A 58 4.26 -9.12 1.72
N ILE A 59 4.26 -8.36 0.62
CA ILE A 59 4.66 -6.95 0.58
C ILE A 59 3.64 -6.20 -0.27
N VAL A 60 3.06 -5.14 0.29
CA VAL A 60 2.18 -4.21 -0.44
C VAL A 60 2.95 -2.91 -0.66
N ALA A 61 3.34 -2.64 -1.91
CA ALA A 61 4.12 -1.46 -2.27
C ALA A 61 3.78 -0.97 -3.68
N GLY A 62 3.97 0.32 -3.93
CA GLY A 62 3.91 0.89 -5.28
C GLY A 62 5.17 0.52 -6.06
N GLN A 63 5.01 -0.03 -7.26
CA GLN A 63 6.14 -0.28 -8.16
C GLN A 63 6.59 1.03 -8.86
N PRO A 64 7.88 1.19 -9.17
CA PRO A 64 8.99 0.37 -8.70
C PRO A 64 9.28 0.64 -7.21
N ALA A 65 9.40 -0.42 -6.40
CA ALA A 65 9.77 -0.31 -4.99
C ALA A 65 11.28 -0.51 -4.85
N LYS A 66 11.95 0.43 -4.15
CA LYS A 66 13.42 0.44 -4.00
C LYS A 66 13.99 -0.90 -3.49
N LEU A 67 13.27 -1.52 -2.55
CA LEU A 67 13.58 -2.83 -1.99
C LEU A 67 13.87 -3.91 -3.04
N PHE A 68 13.18 -3.86 -4.18
CA PHE A 68 13.34 -4.84 -5.26
C PHE A 68 14.18 -4.32 -6.42
N THR A 69 14.27 -3.00 -6.64
CA THR A 69 15.17 -2.45 -7.67
C THR A 69 16.64 -2.66 -7.31
N ASP A 70 16.95 -2.57 -6.02
CA ASP A 70 18.31 -2.68 -5.50
C ASP A 70 18.70 -4.15 -5.23
N MET A 71 17.74 -5.06 -5.34
CA MET A 71 17.96 -6.48 -5.09
C MET A 71 18.70 -7.14 -6.24
N LYS A 72 19.74 -7.90 -5.90
CA LYS A 72 20.54 -8.63 -6.88
C LYS A 72 19.88 -9.97 -7.27
N PRO A 73 20.10 -10.48 -8.50
CA PRO A 73 19.51 -11.73 -8.97
C PRO A 73 19.82 -12.95 -8.07
N GLU A 74 20.93 -12.93 -7.33
CA GLU A 74 21.38 -14.01 -6.44
C GLU A 74 20.48 -14.18 -5.21
N ALA A 75 19.55 -13.26 -4.94
CA ALA A 75 18.56 -13.41 -3.88
C ALA A 75 17.65 -14.64 -4.08
N ARG A 76 17.57 -15.18 -5.32
CA ARG A 76 16.80 -16.40 -5.68
C ARG A 76 15.37 -16.40 -5.15
N ILE A 77 14.73 -15.22 -5.11
CA ILE A 77 13.31 -15.09 -4.79
C ILE A 77 12.47 -15.23 -6.07
N LYS A 78 11.20 -15.59 -5.90
CA LYS A 78 10.22 -15.62 -6.99
C LYS A 78 8.97 -14.88 -6.59
N PHE A 79 8.50 -13.99 -7.45
CA PHE A 79 7.18 -13.38 -7.33
C PHE A 79 6.11 -14.44 -7.62
N LEU A 80 5.19 -14.64 -6.67
CA LEU A 80 4.06 -15.53 -6.85
C LEU A 80 3.03 -14.88 -7.78
N ARG A 81 2.68 -15.58 -8.86
CA ARG A 81 1.65 -15.16 -9.80
C ARG A 81 0.26 -15.46 -9.22
N LEU A 82 -0.64 -14.50 -9.32
CA LEU A 82 -2.07 -14.73 -9.12
C LEU A 82 -2.65 -15.48 -10.33
N ASP A 83 -3.24 -16.64 -10.09
CA ASP A 83 -4.05 -17.33 -11.09
C ASP A 83 -5.52 -16.87 -10.96
N PRO A 84 -6.07 -16.16 -11.97
CA PRO A 84 -7.47 -15.71 -11.91
C PRO A 84 -8.47 -16.87 -12.03
N ALA A 85 -8.06 -18.03 -12.54
CA ALA A 85 -8.92 -19.22 -12.64
C ALA A 85 -8.97 -20.03 -11.34
N ALA A 86 -8.05 -19.79 -10.40
CA ALA A 86 -8.03 -20.49 -9.13
C ALA A 86 -9.24 -20.11 -8.26
N ARG A 87 -9.88 -21.12 -7.67
CA ARG A 87 -11.10 -20.95 -6.87
C ARG A 87 -10.86 -20.08 -5.63
N GLU A 88 -9.64 -20.13 -5.10
CA GLU A 88 -9.16 -19.30 -4.00
C GLU A 88 -9.09 -17.81 -4.37
N SER A 89 -8.80 -17.48 -5.63
CA SER A 89 -8.72 -16.09 -6.11
C SER A 89 -10.08 -15.43 -6.23
N ALA A 90 -11.14 -16.22 -6.47
CA ALA A 90 -12.47 -15.70 -6.82
C ALA A 90 -13.06 -14.76 -5.76
N ARG A 91 -12.84 -15.02 -4.47
CA ARG A 91 -13.32 -14.13 -3.39
C ARG A 91 -12.41 -12.92 -3.17
N ALA A 92 -11.11 -13.07 -3.42
CA ALA A 92 -10.13 -12.01 -3.22
C ALA A 92 -10.35 -10.84 -4.20
N VAL A 93 -10.72 -11.14 -5.45
CA VAL A 93 -10.94 -10.12 -6.50
C VAL A 93 -12.16 -9.22 -6.28
N HIS A 94 -13.04 -9.54 -5.32
CA HIS A 94 -14.13 -8.65 -4.93
C HIS A 94 -13.69 -7.55 -3.95
N ALA A 95 -12.64 -7.79 -3.17
CA ALA A 95 -12.12 -6.84 -2.18
C ALA A 95 -10.84 -6.13 -2.66
N TYR A 96 -10.09 -6.76 -3.56
CA TYR A 96 -8.84 -6.26 -4.12
C TYR A 96 -8.92 -6.19 -5.65
N PHE A 97 -8.20 -5.25 -6.25
CA PHE A 97 -8.28 -5.03 -7.70
C PHE A 97 -7.19 -5.83 -8.42
N PRO A 98 -7.48 -6.43 -9.59
CA PRO A 98 -6.43 -6.99 -10.44
C PRO A 98 -5.39 -5.95 -10.83
N ALA A 99 -4.12 -6.34 -10.82
CA ALA A 99 -3.00 -5.52 -11.26
C ALA A 99 -1.88 -6.38 -11.85
N THR A 100 -0.87 -5.72 -12.42
CA THR A 100 0.29 -6.38 -13.02
C THR A 100 1.57 -5.79 -12.45
N ILE A 101 2.42 -6.63 -11.88
CA ILE A 101 3.82 -6.29 -11.59
C ILE A 101 4.56 -6.34 -12.92
N ARG A 102 5.15 -5.22 -13.33
CA ARG A 102 5.77 -5.08 -14.64
C ARG A 102 7.23 -5.52 -14.60
N SER A 103 7.68 -6.32 -15.56
CA SER A 103 9.09 -6.73 -15.65
C SER A 103 10.02 -5.53 -15.76
N ARG A 104 9.62 -4.48 -16.48
CA ARG A 104 10.36 -3.21 -16.61
C ARG A 104 10.65 -2.53 -15.28
N SER A 105 9.85 -2.78 -14.24
CA SER A 105 10.08 -2.21 -12.91
C SER A 105 11.19 -2.93 -12.15
N TYR A 106 11.47 -4.19 -12.49
CA TYR A 106 12.44 -5.05 -11.78
C TYR A 106 13.20 -5.96 -12.76
N PRO A 107 13.97 -5.40 -13.73
CA PRO A 107 14.62 -6.19 -14.78
C PRO A 107 15.62 -7.22 -14.25
N ASN A 108 16.21 -6.97 -13.08
CA ASN A 108 17.13 -7.89 -12.41
C ASN A 108 16.44 -9.13 -11.80
N LEU A 109 15.12 -9.06 -11.57
CA LEU A 109 14.36 -10.11 -10.89
C LEU A 109 13.29 -10.77 -11.78
N LEU A 110 12.77 -10.05 -12.79
CA LEU A 110 11.63 -10.47 -13.59
C LEU A 110 11.93 -10.42 -15.09
N LYS A 111 11.69 -11.56 -15.75
CA LYS A 111 11.71 -11.66 -17.22
C LYS A 111 10.36 -11.31 -17.86
N HIS A 112 9.26 -11.50 -17.14
CA HIS A 112 7.90 -11.31 -17.64
C HIS A 112 7.03 -10.64 -16.58
N ASP A 113 5.97 -10.00 -17.05
CA ASP A 113 4.93 -9.41 -16.21
C ASP A 113 4.22 -10.47 -15.35
N VAL A 114 3.93 -10.12 -14.10
CA VAL A 114 3.30 -11.01 -13.11
C VAL A 114 1.94 -10.46 -12.68
N PRO A 115 0.83 -11.13 -13.03
CA PRO A 115 -0.49 -10.81 -12.48
C PRO A 115 -0.53 -10.91 -10.97
N THR A 116 -1.17 -9.93 -10.34
CA THR A 116 -1.28 -9.79 -8.89
C THR A 116 -2.58 -9.07 -8.50
N LEU A 117 -2.73 -8.79 -7.21
CA LEU A 117 -3.76 -7.93 -6.64
C LEU A 117 -3.17 -6.61 -6.16
N THR A 118 -3.99 -5.58 -6.09
CA THR A 118 -3.62 -4.26 -5.59
C THR A 118 -4.72 -3.64 -4.72
N VAL A 119 -4.31 -2.65 -3.94
CA VAL A 119 -5.16 -1.75 -3.16
C VAL A 119 -4.96 -0.32 -3.64
N LYS A 120 -5.88 0.57 -3.30
CA LYS A 120 -5.72 2.00 -3.54
C LYS A 120 -5.06 2.65 -2.33
N ALA A 121 -4.07 3.51 -2.56
CA ALA A 121 -3.58 4.43 -1.54
C ALA A 121 -4.54 5.63 -1.48
N LEU A 122 -4.92 6.02 -0.26
CA LEU A 122 -5.77 7.18 -0.01
C LEU A 122 -5.03 8.13 0.94
N LEU A 123 -5.10 9.43 0.65
CA LEU A 123 -4.82 10.46 1.63
C LEU A 123 -6.12 10.74 2.38
N VAL A 124 -6.11 10.48 3.69
CA VAL A 124 -7.30 10.56 4.54
C VAL A 124 -7.07 11.60 5.63
N THR A 125 -8.10 12.39 5.93
CA THR A 125 -8.11 13.34 7.04
C THR A 125 -9.23 13.00 8.03
N TYR A 126 -9.06 13.43 9.26
CA TYR A 126 -10.04 13.43 10.34
C TYR A 126 -10.07 14.84 10.97
N ASP A 127 -11.04 15.13 11.84
CA ASP A 127 -11.23 16.46 12.45
C ASP A 127 -11.36 17.59 11.42
N ASP A 128 -12.14 17.31 10.38
CA ASP A 128 -12.34 18.12 9.18
C ASP A 128 -13.12 19.44 9.41
N LYS A 129 -13.44 19.74 10.68
CA LYS A 129 -14.18 20.92 11.13
C LYS A 129 -13.29 22.00 11.74
N LEU A 130 -12.02 21.72 12.04
CA LEU A 130 -11.09 22.73 12.54
C LEU A 130 -10.69 23.66 11.40
N GLU A 131 -10.77 24.98 11.63
CA GLU A 131 -10.39 25.96 10.60
C GLU A 131 -8.92 25.82 10.19
N SER A 132 -8.02 25.53 11.13
CA SER A 132 -6.61 25.26 10.82
C SER A 132 -6.42 24.03 9.92
N THR A 133 -7.16 22.95 10.15
CA THR A 133 -7.16 21.77 9.28
C THR A 133 -7.69 22.12 7.89
N ARG A 134 -8.77 22.89 7.83
CA ARG A 134 -9.36 23.35 6.57
C ARG A 134 -8.35 24.18 5.77
N GLU A 135 -7.70 25.15 6.39
CA GLU A 135 -6.70 26.02 5.75
C GLU A 135 -5.51 25.21 5.23
N ALA A 136 -4.89 24.39 6.09
CA ALA A 136 -3.74 23.58 5.72
C ALA A 136 -4.03 22.61 4.56
N LEU A 137 -5.20 21.94 4.59
CA LEU A 137 -5.58 21.01 3.53
C LEU A 137 -5.96 21.71 2.22
N THR A 138 -6.55 22.90 2.31
CA THR A 138 -6.83 23.72 1.12
C THR A 138 -5.53 24.18 0.48
N GLN A 139 -4.58 24.67 1.28
CA GLN A 139 -3.24 25.06 0.80
C GLN A 139 -2.49 23.87 0.20
N PHE A 140 -2.56 22.70 0.84
CA PHE A 140 -1.98 21.47 0.29
C PHE A 140 -2.61 21.10 -1.06
N ALA A 141 -3.94 21.15 -1.19
CA ALA A 141 -4.61 20.87 -2.45
C ALA A 141 -4.17 21.83 -3.56
N THR A 142 -4.04 23.13 -3.26
CA THR A 142 -3.53 24.13 -4.20
C THR A 142 -2.10 23.78 -4.62
N ALA A 143 -1.19 23.61 -3.66
CA ALA A 143 0.21 23.27 -3.93
C ALA A 143 0.37 21.95 -4.72
N LEU A 144 -0.47 20.95 -4.44
CA LEU A 144 -0.48 19.69 -5.17
C LEU A 144 -0.84 19.89 -6.65
N CYS A 145 -1.84 20.71 -6.95
CA CYS A 145 -2.19 21.06 -8.32
C CYS A 145 -1.02 21.76 -9.03
N ASP A 146 -0.53 22.78 -8.35
CA ASP A 146 0.52 23.70 -8.73
C ASP A 146 1.89 23.07 -9.01
N ARG A 147 2.16 21.95 -8.34
CA ARG A 147 3.41 21.18 -8.47
C ARG A 147 3.19 19.83 -9.15
N PHE A 148 2.01 19.52 -9.68
CA PHE A 148 1.72 18.17 -10.17
C PHE A 148 2.69 17.71 -11.26
N ASP A 149 2.98 18.57 -12.25
CA ASP A 149 3.92 18.26 -13.33
C ASP A 149 5.33 17.99 -12.79
N TYR A 150 5.77 18.75 -11.79
CA TYR A 150 7.05 18.50 -11.13
C TYR A 150 7.07 17.15 -10.43
N LEU A 151 5.97 16.73 -9.79
CA LEU A 151 5.87 15.40 -9.19
C LEU A 151 5.93 14.30 -10.25
N GLN A 152 5.32 14.51 -11.44
CA GLN A 152 5.41 13.56 -12.55
C GLN A 152 6.83 13.47 -13.14
N GLU A 153 7.56 14.58 -13.18
CA GLU A 153 8.92 14.68 -13.71
C GLU A 153 9.98 14.15 -12.73
N ALA A 154 10.01 14.70 -11.52
CA ALA A 154 11.08 14.53 -10.54
C ALA A 154 10.67 13.74 -9.29
N GLY A 155 9.39 13.46 -9.10
CA GLY A 155 8.89 12.68 -7.98
C GLY A 155 9.17 11.18 -8.12
N HIS A 156 8.68 10.41 -7.15
CA HIS A 156 8.67 8.94 -7.23
C HIS A 156 8.10 8.47 -8.59
N PRO A 157 8.67 7.48 -9.29
CA PRO A 157 8.23 7.09 -10.64
C PRO A 157 6.73 6.75 -10.76
N LYS A 158 6.09 6.40 -9.65
CA LYS A 158 4.64 6.16 -9.57
C LYS A 158 3.80 7.40 -9.92
N TRP A 159 4.30 8.62 -9.74
CA TRP A 159 3.59 9.85 -10.09
C TRP A 159 3.23 9.96 -11.57
N LYS A 160 4.02 9.33 -12.45
CA LYS A 160 3.72 9.23 -13.90
C LYS A 160 2.42 8.48 -14.20
N GLU A 161 1.92 7.68 -13.25
CA GLU A 161 0.66 6.94 -13.37
C GLU A 161 -0.50 7.62 -12.61
N VAL A 162 -0.22 8.68 -11.82
CA VAL A 162 -1.25 9.43 -11.11
C VAL A 162 -1.94 10.38 -12.10
N LYS A 163 -3.24 10.53 -11.94
CA LYS A 163 -4.05 11.49 -12.70
C LYS A 163 -4.78 12.40 -11.72
N MET A 164 -4.81 13.70 -12.00
CA MET A 164 -5.53 14.69 -11.19
C MET A 164 -7.04 14.62 -11.44
N THR A 165 -7.63 13.49 -11.04
CA THR A 165 -9.06 13.17 -11.18
C THR A 165 -9.62 12.71 -9.84
N LEU A 166 -10.92 12.95 -9.62
CA LEU A 166 -11.64 12.53 -8.41
C LEU A 166 -12.63 11.42 -8.73
N PRO A 167 -12.17 10.15 -8.83
CA PRO A 167 -13.05 9.02 -9.12
C PRO A 167 -14.09 8.78 -8.01
N PRO A 168 -15.19 8.08 -8.30
CA PRO A 168 -16.16 7.71 -7.27
C PRO A 168 -15.48 6.98 -6.10
N LEU A 169 -15.82 7.42 -4.88
CA LEU A 169 -15.38 6.78 -3.65
C LEU A 169 -16.37 5.66 -3.25
N GLY A 170 -15.92 4.76 -2.38
CA GLY A 170 -16.79 3.70 -1.84
C GLY A 170 -17.95 4.26 -1.01
N ARG A 171 -18.99 3.43 -0.77
CA ARG A 171 -20.31 3.77 -0.20
C ARG A 171 -20.36 4.56 1.14
N ARG A 172 -19.22 4.84 1.78
CA ARG A 172 -19.11 5.58 3.05
C ARG A 172 -17.99 6.62 3.07
N TRP A 173 -17.34 6.81 1.94
CA TRP A 173 -16.25 7.77 1.79
C TRP A 173 -16.77 8.96 1.00
N LYS A 174 -16.43 10.17 1.46
CA LYS A 174 -16.70 11.42 0.76
C LYS A 174 -15.39 12.17 0.59
N TYR A 175 -15.27 12.92 -0.48
CA TYR A 175 -14.18 13.88 -0.58
C TYR A 175 -14.38 14.99 0.44
N TYR A 176 -13.27 15.50 0.97
CA TYR A 176 -13.32 16.65 1.84
C TYR A 176 -13.60 17.90 1.00
N ALA A 177 -14.75 18.54 1.23
CA ALA A 177 -15.32 19.53 0.31
C ALA A 177 -14.37 20.71 -0.04
N PRO A 178 -13.60 21.28 0.90
CA PRO A 178 -12.63 22.34 0.57
C PRO A 178 -11.57 21.87 -0.43
N MET A 179 -10.95 20.70 -0.20
CA MET A 179 -9.97 20.13 -1.12
C MET A 179 -10.60 19.73 -2.45
N GLU A 180 -11.79 19.13 -2.42
CA GLU A 180 -12.52 18.72 -3.62
C GLU A 180 -12.73 19.90 -4.57
N ARG A 181 -13.14 21.05 -4.04
CA ARG A 181 -13.34 22.27 -4.84
C ARG A 181 -12.07 22.69 -5.57
N VAL A 182 -10.95 22.75 -4.84
CA VAL A 182 -9.65 23.11 -5.41
C VAL A 182 -9.24 22.09 -6.47
N LEU A 183 -9.19 20.80 -6.14
CA LEU A 183 -8.75 19.76 -7.05
C LEU A 183 -9.59 19.69 -8.34
N ARG A 184 -10.90 19.93 -8.26
CA ARG A 184 -11.79 20.00 -9.44
C ARG A 184 -11.49 21.21 -10.32
N SER A 185 -11.10 22.35 -9.75
CA SER A 185 -10.68 23.51 -10.54
C SER A 185 -9.31 23.30 -11.22
N CYS A 186 -8.42 22.50 -10.60
CA CYS A 186 -7.10 22.22 -11.15
C CYS A 186 -7.12 21.28 -12.35
N SER A 187 -8.05 20.32 -12.37
CA SER A 187 -8.29 19.48 -13.56
C SER A 187 -8.64 20.30 -14.81
N ALA A 188 -8.96 21.59 -14.64
CA ALA A 188 -9.31 22.54 -15.69
C ALA A 188 -8.25 23.65 -15.92
N ALA A 189 -7.15 23.72 -15.16
CA ALA A 189 -6.20 24.86 -15.20
C ALA A 189 -4.71 24.45 -15.13
N PRO A 190 -3.77 25.22 -15.71
CA PRO A 190 -2.33 24.93 -15.66
C PRO A 190 -1.68 25.34 -14.32
N ALA A 191 -0.70 24.57 -13.87
CA ALA A 191 -0.09 24.56 -12.54
C ALA A 191 1.00 25.64 -12.30
N VAL A 192 0.98 26.36 -11.16
CA VAL A 192 1.98 27.40 -10.77
C VAL A 192 2.71 27.05 -9.49
N LYS A 193 4.01 27.24 -9.40
CA LYS A 193 4.90 26.36 -8.63
C LYS A 193 5.34 26.94 -7.22
N HIS A 194 5.07 26.30 -6.05
CA HIS A 194 5.77 26.54 -4.73
C HIS A 194 5.93 25.32 -3.76
N ASP A 195 6.91 25.32 -2.81
CA ASP A 195 7.32 24.22 -1.87
C ASP A 195 7.12 24.53 -0.37
N PHE A 196 6.95 23.53 0.53
CA PHE A 196 7.50 23.39 1.91
C PHE A 196 7.03 22.08 2.66
N ALA A 197 7.68 21.69 3.78
CA ALA A 197 7.63 20.37 4.49
C ALA A 197 7.20 20.42 5.99
N LEU A 198 6.82 19.27 6.61
CA LEU A 198 6.30 19.13 8.00
C LEU A 198 6.76 17.86 8.77
N ALA A 199 6.66 17.88 10.11
CA ALA A 199 7.09 16.84 11.08
C ALA A 199 5.96 16.45 12.11
N PRO A 200 6.07 15.33 12.87
CA PRO A 200 4.92 14.53 13.35
C PRO A 200 4.74 14.44 14.89
N ALA A 201 3.70 13.71 15.35
CA ALA A 201 3.51 13.31 16.76
C ALA A 201 2.86 11.91 16.95
N VAL A 202 3.07 11.33 18.14
CA VAL A 202 2.98 9.90 18.53
C VAL A 202 1.84 9.63 19.53
N HIS A 203 1.36 8.37 19.62
CA HIS A 203 0.28 7.88 20.51
C HIS A 203 0.71 6.67 21.39
N SER A 204 -0.09 6.30 22.41
CA SER A 204 0.08 5.14 23.32
C SER A 204 -1.25 4.43 23.63
N ALA A 205 -1.19 3.15 24.05
CA ALA A 205 -2.19 2.08 23.84
C ALA A 205 -2.69 1.31 25.10
N ARG A 206 -3.72 0.49 24.89
CA ARG A 206 -4.27 -0.61 25.75
C ARG A 206 -4.10 -1.98 25.02
N THR A 207 -4.62 -3.12 25.53
CA THR A 207 -4.36 -4.53 25.09
C THR A 207 -5.44 -5.19 24.19
N CYS A 208 -5.04 -6.04 23.22
CA CYS A 208 -5.80 -6.45 21.99
C CYS A 208 -5.69 -7.91 21.50
N GLY A 209 -6.66 -8.34 20.67
CA GLY A 209 -6.61 -9.54 19.83
C GLY A 209 -5.93 -9.35 18.45
N GLN A 210 -5.81 -10.40 17.63
CA GLN A 210 -4.99 -10.38 16.39
C GLN A 210 -5.49 -9.39 15.31
N SER A 211 -6.81 -9.33 15.08
CA SER A 211 -7.43 -8.33 14.20
C SER A 211 -7.16 -6.91 14.73
N ASP A 212 -7.22 -6.75 16.04
CA ASP A 212 -7.05 -5.45 16.69
C ASP A 212 -5.58 -5.00 16.68
N LYS A 213 -4.63 -5.95 16.82
CA LYS A 213 -3.19 -5.74 16.60
C LYS A 213 -2.93 -5.25 15.16
N VAL A 214 -3.50 -5.94 14.17
CA VAL A 214 -3.34 -5.56 12.75
C VAL A 214 -3.96 -4.19 12.44
N LEU A 215 -5.07 -3.84 13.09
CA LEU A 215 -5.72 -2.54 12.95
C LEU A 215 -5.04 -1.43 13.76
N GLY A 216 -3.92 -1.72 14.44
CA GLY A 216 -3.23 -0.75 15.29
C GLY A 216 -4.08 -0.28 16.48
N LEU A 217 -5.14 -1.02 16.81
CA LEU A 217 -6.02 -0.71 17.93
C LEU A 217 -5.33 -1.01 19.27
N CYS A 218 -4.16 -1.69 19.23
CA CYS A 218 -3.23 -1.82 20.34
C CYS A 218 -1.78 -2.02 19.89
N SER A 219 -0.86 -1.67 20.77
CA SER A 219 0.57 -1.94 20.62
C SER A 219 0.89 -3.43 20.82
N ALA A 220 1.88 -3.94 20.07
CA ALA A 220 2.49 -5.24 20.35
C ALA A 220 3.25 -5.17 21.70
N PRO A 221 3.30 -6.28 22.48
CA PRO A 221 4.18 -6.35 23.64
C PRO A 221 5.65 -6.21 23.25
#